data_AF-A0A920HFA5-F1
#
_entry.id   AF-A0A920HFA5-F1
#
_cell.length_a   1.000
_cell.length_b   1.000
_cell.length_c   1.000
_cell.angle_alpha   90.00
_cell.angle_beta   90.00
_cell.angle_gamma   90.00
#
_symmetry.space_group_name_H-M   'P 1'
#
loop_
_entity.id
_entity.type
_entity.pdbx_description
1 polymer ?
#
loop_
_entity_poly.entity_id
_entity_poly.type
_entity_poly.pdbx_seq_one_letter_code
_entity_poly.pdbx_strand_id
1 'polypeptide(L)' 'MKYIEYKNYFFVGIGGIGMSALAKYLFQNNKTIYGYDRVQSKITDQLSESGN' A
#
# COMPACT_ATOMS: atom_id res chain seq x y z
N MET A 1 -3.15 -18.41 7.09
CA MET A 1 -3.03 -17.24 6.19
C MET A 1 -2.71 -17.71 4.77
N LYS A 2 -3.72 -18.22 4.04
CA LYS A 2 -3.54 -18.92 2.75
C LYS A 2 -3.74 -18.00 1.52
N TYR A 3 -3.87 -16.68 1.72
CA TYR A 3 -4.36 -15.75 0.68
C TYR A 3 -3.42 -14.58 0.35
N ILE A 4 -2.22 -14.53 0.96
CA ILE A 4 -1.21 -13.50 0.67
C ILE A 4 0.01 -14.16 0.03
N GLU A 5 -0.19 -14.70 -1.16
CA GLU A 5 0.78 -15.56 -1.83
C GLU A 5 1.89 -14.77 -2.53
N TYR A 6 1.55 -13.60 -3.08
CA TYR A 6 2.51 -12.79 -3.82
C TYR A 6 3.45 -12.03 -2.88
N LYS A 7 4.64 -11.69 -3.39
CA LYS A 7 5.61 -10.84 -2.69
C LYS A 7 5.31 -9.35 -2.93
N ASN A 8 4.87 -9.01 -4.14
CA ASN A 8 4.69 -7.64 -4.60
C ASN A 8 3.21 -7.38 -4.86
N TYR A 9 2.70 -6.24 -4.40
CA TYR A 9 1.34 -5.77 -4.65
C TYR A 9 1.36 -4.35 -5.17
N PHE A 10 0.51 -4.04 -6.15
CA PHE A 10 0.37 -2.71 -6.72
C PHE A 10 -1.07 -2.20 -6.52
N PHE A 11 -1.23 -1.01 -5.95
CA PHE A 11 -2.53 -0.38 -5.73
C PHE A 11 -2.73 0.82 -6.64
N VAL A 12 -3.83 0.82 -7.38
CA VAL A 12 -4.32 2.02 -8.09
C VAL A 12 -5.35 2.71 -7.20
N GLY A 13 -5.14 3.98 -6.88
CA GLY A 13 -5.94 4.71 -5.88
C GLY A 13 -5.48 4.43 -4.45
N ILE A 14 -4.17 4.29 -4.21
CA ILE A 14 -3.63 3.92 -2.89
C ILE A 14 -3.88 4.99 -1.81
N GLY A 15 -4.14 6.24 -2.22
CA GLY A 15 -4.43 7.36 -1.32
C GLY A 15 -5.82 7.31 -0.67
N GLY A 16 -6.70 6.42 -1.13
CA GLY A 16 -7.98 6.19 -0.47
C GLY A 16 -7.81 5.54 0.92
N ILE A 17 -8.63 5.93 1.89
CA ILE A 17 -8.55 5.41 3.28
C ILE A 17 -8.66 3.87 3.30
N GLY A 18 -9.56 3.28 2.50
CA GLY A 18 -9.69 1.82 2.43
C GLY A 18 -8.49 1.13 1.78
N MET A 19 -7.99 1.66 0.65
CA MET A 19 -6.85 1.07 -0.05
C MET A 19 -5.56 1.17 0.75
N SER A 20 -5.32 2.32 1.39
CA SER A 20 -4.17 2.51 2.27
C SER A 20 -4.18 1.58 3.49
N ALA A 21 -5.36 1.25 4.04
CA ALA A 21 -5.46 0.27 5.13
C ALA A 21 -5.06 -1.15 4.66
N LEU A 22 -5.50 -1.56 3.47
CA LEU A 22 -5.11 -2.84 2.88
C LEU A 22 -3.61 -2.88 2.54
N ALA A 23 -3.08 -1.80 1.97
CA ALA A 23 -1.66 -1.65 1.70
C ALA A 23 -0.81 -1.80 2.98
N LYS A 24 -1.21 -1.14 4.08
CA LYS A 24 -0.54 -1.26 5.38
C LYS A 24 -0.62 -2.67 5.95
N TYR A 25 -1.77 -3.34 5.85
CA TYR A 25 -1.91 -4.73 6.27
C TYR A 25 -0.94 -5.64 5.52
N LEU A 26 -0.86 -5.52 4.19
CA LEU A 26 0.06 -6.32 3.39
C LEU A 26 1.53 -6.00 3.70
N PHE A 27 1.87 -4.73 3.90
CA PHE A 27 3.21 -4.33 4.31
C PHE A 27 3.64 -4.96 5.65
N GLN A 28 2.74 -4.98 6.65
CA GLN A 28 2.95 -5.67 7.92
C GLN A 28 3.12 -7.19 7.78
N ASN A 29 2.62 -7.77 6.67
CA ASN A 29 2.82 -9.18 6.32
C ASN A 29 4.10 -9.40 5.48
N ASN A 30 5.08 -8.50 5.57
CA ASN A 30 6.36 -8.53 4.85
C ASN A 30 6.21 -8.53 3.32
N LYS A 31 5.17 -7.87 2.82
CA LYS A 31 4.95 -7.72 1.38
C LYS A 31 5.44 -6.37 0.89
N THR A 32 5.98 -6.35 -0.32
CA THR A 32 6.42 -5.12 -0.98
C THR A 32 5.22 -4.47 -1.66
N ILE A 33 4.98 -3.20 -1.33
CA ILE A 33 3.81 -2.46 -1.83
C ILE A 33 4.27 -1.33 -2.73
N TYR A 34 3.60 -1.22 -3.86
CA TYR A 34 3.72 -0.12 -4.78
C TYR A 34 2.33 0.50 -4.96
N GLY A 35 2.27 1.76 -5.34
CA GLY A 35 0.98 2.38 -5.59
C GLY A 35 1.07 3.63 -6.41
N TYR A 36 -0.09 3.96 -6.99
CA TYR A 36 -0.34 5.18 -7.70
C TYR A 36 -1.63 5.79 -7.18
N ASP A 37 -1.66 7.10 -7.05
CA ASP A 37 -2.90 7.87 -6.93
C ASP A 37 -2.79 9.10 -7.82
N ARG A 38 -3.92 9.58 -8.34
CA ARG A 38 -3.95 10.74 -9.23
C ARG A 38 -3.59 12.01 -8.48
N VAL A 39 -3.99 12.10 -7.21
CA VAL A 39 -3.81 13.29 -6.38
C VAL A 39 -2.91 12.94 -5.21
N GLN A 40 -1.84 13.70 -5.05
CA GLN A 40 -0.99 13.60 -3.87
C GLN A 40 -1.78 14.00 -2.63
N SER A 41 -1.62 13.23 -1.56
CA SER A 41 -2.29 13.45 -0.29
C SER A 41 -1.35 13.09 0.85
N LYS A 42 -1.71 13.54 2.07
CA LYS A 42 -0.99 13.15 3.27
C LYS A 42 -0.86 11.62 3.42
N ILE A 43 -1.84 10.85 2.93
CA ILE A 43 -1.79 9.38 2.96
C ILE A 43 -0.72 8.85 2.00
N THR A 44 -0.66 9.36 0.76
CA THR A 44 0.36 8.93 -0.20
C THR A 44 1.76 9.31 0.28
N ASP A 45 1.93 10.49 0.89
CA ASP A 45 3.21 10.95 1.44
C ASP A 45 3.68 10.02 2.56
N GLN A 46 2.82 9.73 3.52
CA GLN A 46 3.12 8.80 4.62
C GLN A 46 3.46 7.40 4.11
N LEU A 47 2.74 6.91 3.10
CA LEU A 47 3.01 5.59 2.51
C LEU A 47 4.38 5.57 1.82
N SER A 48 4.73 6.62 1.07
CA SER A 48 6.04 6.75 0.43
C SER A 48 7.19 6.84 1.43
N GLU A 49 7.02 7.59 2.53
CA GLU A 49 8.02 7.69 3.60
C GLU A 49 8.20 6.38 4.38
N SER A 50 7.12 5.61 4.54
CA SER A 50 7.15 4.31 5.22
C SER A 50 7.68 3.16 4.37
N GLY A 51 7.83 3.37 3.06
CA GLY A 51 8.43 2.42 2.14
C GLY A 51 9.96 2.50 2.23
N ASN A 52 10.60 1.39 2.62
CA ASN A 52 12.06 1.25 2.54
C ASN A 52 12.52 0.94 1.11
#